data_AF-A0A257EYY8-F1
#
_entry.id   AF-A0A257EYY8-F1
#
_cell.length_a   1.000
_cell.length_b   1.000
_cell.length_c   1.000
_cell.angle_alpha   90.00
_cell.angle_beta   90.00
_cell.angle_gamma   90.00
#
_symmetry.space_group_name_H-M   'P 1'
#
loop_
_entity.id
_entity.type
_entity.pdbx_description
1 polymer ?
#
loop_
_entity_poly.entity_id
_entity_poly.type
_entity_poly.pdbx_seq_one_letter_code
_entity_poly.pdbx_strand_id
1 'polypeptide(L)'
;GCGIEVPDLTVMGSETDPRVIGHESSDANPEGGLRAMETLLAKDPDINVVYTINEPAAEGAYQALKAAGKEGQALIVSVDGGCPGVASVKSGVIGATSQQYPLLMASKGIEAIVAYAKDGTKPTVTEGLSFYNTGVNLVTDKPAEGVPSIDTTKGTELCWG
;
A
#
# COMPACT_ATOMS: atom_id res chain seq x y z
N GLY A 1 -1.99 -10.20 6.30
CA GLY A 1 -1.53 -8.97 6.98
C GLY A 1 -2.59 -8.52 7.99
N CYS A 2 -2.30 -7.62 8.93
CA CYS A 2 -3.28 -7.20 9.96
C CYS A 2 -3.81 -8.34 10.87
N GLY A 3 -3.04 -9.40 11.06
CA GLY A 3 -3.50 -10.60 11.78
C GLY A 3 -4.63 -11.35 11.06
N ILE A 4 -4.80 -11.13 9.75
CA ILE A 4 -5.71 -11.86 8.87
C ILE A 4 -4.88 -12.88 8.07
N GLU A 5 -5.34 -14.12 8.11
CA GLU A 5 -4.81 -15.22 7.33
C GLU A 5 -5.25 -15.09 5.87
N VAL A 6 -4.30 -15.29 4.95
CA VAL A 6 -4.55 -15.29 3.50
C VAL A 6 -4.24 -16.70 2.99
N PRO A 7 -5.25 -17.57 2.85
CA PRO A 7 -5.05 -18.99 2.51
C PRO A 7 -4.37 -19.20 1.15
N ASP A 8 -4.68 -18.34 0.18
CA ASP A 8 -4.11 -18.41 -1.16
C ASP A 8 -3.66 -17.01 -1.63
N LEU A 9 -2.33 -16.83 -1.69
CA LEU A 9 -1.71 -15.58 -2.14
C LEU A 9 -1.89 -15.30 -3.64
N THR A 10 -2.41 -16.27 -4.40
CA THR A 10 -2.66 -16.14 -5.84
C THR A 10 -4.11 -15.78 -6.18
N VAL A 11 -4.99 -15.79 -5.18
CA VAL A 11 -6.42 -15.49 -5.33
C VAL A 11 -6.77 -14.27 -4.48
N MET A 12 -7.21 -13.21 -5.14
CA MET A 12 -7.69 -12.00 -4.45
C MET A 12 -8.96 -12.34 -3.66
N GLY A 13 -8.99 -11.98 -2.38
CA GLY A 13 -10.13 -12.26 -1.50
C GLY A 13 -10.22 -13.72 -1.07
N SER A 14 -9.09 -14.43 -0.98
CA SER A 14 -9.05 -15.79 -0.43
C SER A 14 -9.26 -15.83 1.08
N GLU A 15 -9.18 -14.68 1.76
CA GLU A 15 -9.42 -14.53 3.18
C GLU A 15 -10.83 -14.97 3.56
N THR A 16 -10.94 -15.79 4.61
CA THR A 16 -12.23 -16.24 5.16
C THR A 16 -12.58 -15.58 6.49
N ASP A 17 -11.76 -14.61 6.92
CA ASP A 17 -11.95 -13.92 8.20
C ASP A 17 -13.21 -13.03 8.13
N PRO A 18 -14.16 -13.16 9.08
CA PRO A 18 -15.42 -12.41 9.04
C PRO A 18 -15.23 -10.89 9.19
N ARG A 19 -14.06 -10.41 9.62
CA ARG A 19 -13.71 -8.98 9.64
C ARG A 19 -13.53 -8.42 8.23
N VAL A 20 -13.30 -9.27 7.23
CA VAL A 20 -13.16 -8.88 5.83
C VAL A 20 -14.52 -8.93 5.16
N ILE A 21 -15.12 -7.77 4.98
CA ILE A 21 -16.50 -7.67 4.48
C ILE A 21 -16.59 -7.63 2.95
N GLY A 22 -15.48 -7.43 2.22
CA GLY A 22 -15.45 -7.48 0.76
C GLY A 22 -14.14 -7.03 0.12
N HIS A 23 -14.02 -7.29 -1.17
CA HIS A 23 -12.90 -6.89 -2.03
C HIS A 23 -13.44 -6.40 -3.37
N GLU A 24 -12.78 -5.40 -3.94
CA GLU A 24 -13.11 -4.86 -5.26
C GLU A 24 -11.82 -4.50 -6.00
N SER A 25 -11.80 -4.69 -7.33
CA SER A 25 -10.68 -4.23 -8.15
C SER A 25 -10.75 -2.73 -8.34
N SER A 26 -9.70 -2.02 -7.91
CA SER A 26 -9.52 -0.60 -8.15
C SER A 26 -8.76 -0.28 -9.44
N ASP A 27 -8.28 -1.30 -10.15
CA ASP A 27 -7.44 -1.14 -11.35
C ASP A 27 -6.23 -0.22 -11.11
N ALA A 28 -5.77 -0.16 -9.85
CA ALA A 28 -4.67 0.66 -9.34
C ALA A 28 -4.78 2.17 -9.66
N ASN A 29 -6.01 2.70 -9.82
CA ASN A 29 -6.24 4.11 -10.15
C ASN A 29 -7.35 4.75 -9.29
N PRO A 30 -7.46 6.09 -9.28
CA PRO A 30 -8.46 6.80 -8.47
C PRO A 30 -9.91 6.46 -8.86
N GLU A 31 -10.23 6.36 -10.15
CA GLU A 31 -11.59 6.07 -10.61
C GLU A 31 -12.06 4.68 -10.14
N GLY A 32 -11.18 3.69 -10.21
CA GLY A 32 -11.46 2.36 -9.72
C GLY A 32 -11.50 2.31 -8.19
N GLY A 33 -10.65 3.05 -7.49
CA GLY A 33 -10.72 3.20 -6.03
C GLY A 33 -12.06 3.81 -5.56
N LEU A 34 -12.54 4.83 -6.26
CA LEU A 34 -13.85 5.45 -6.05
C LEU A 34 -14.97 4.43 -6.21
N ARG A 35 -15.06 3.80 -7.39
CA ARG A 35 -16.08 2.80 -7.73
C ARG A 35 -16.07 1.60 -6.77
N ALA A 36 -14.89 1.12 -6.41
CA ALA A 36 -14.70 0.02 -5.46
C ALA A 36 -15.28 0.40 -4.09
N MET A 37 -14.93 1.58 -3.57
CA MET A 37 -15.40 2.02 -2.27
C MET A 37 -16.91 2.30 -2.26
N GLU A 38 -17.47 2.89 -3.31
CA GLU A 38 -18.93 3.06 -3.45
C GLU A 38 -19.65 1.71 -3.41
N THR A 39 -19.12 0.71 -4.10
CA THR A 39 -19.68 -0.66 -4.12
C THR A 39 -19.63 -1.30 -2.74
N LEU A 40 -18.50 -1.17 -2.03
CA LEU A 40 -18.33 -1.74 -0.70
C LEU A 40 -19.17 -1.00 0.35
N LEU A 41 -19.29 0.33 0.29
CA LEU A 41 -20.16 1.11 1.17
C LEU A 41 -21.64 0.78 0.97
N ALA A 42 -22.06 0.48 -0.26
CA ALA A 42 -23.42 0.05 -0.53
C ALA A 42 -23.72 -1.34 0.09
N LYS A 43 -22.69 -2.19 0.23
CA LYS A 43 -22.79 -3.50 0.87
C LYS A 43 -22.82 -3.39 2.40
N ASP A 44 -21.92 -2.58 2.96
CA ASP A 44 -21.82 -2.35 4.39
C ASP A 44 -21.39 -0.89 4.68
N PRO A 45 -22.30 -0.06 5.21
CA PRO A 45 -22.00 1.34 5.48
C PRO A 45 -21.11 1.56 6.70
N ASP A 46 -20.79 0.53 7.49
CA ASP A 46 -20.04 0.60 8.75
C ASP A 46 -18.55 0.23 8.61
N ILE A 47 -18.04 0.19 7.37
CA ILE A 47 -16.61 0.03 7.07
C ILE A 47 -15.77 0.99 7.92
N ASN A 48 -14.80 0.42 8.66
CA ASN A 48 -13.92 1.17 9.56
C ASN A 48 -12.43 1.06 9.19
N VAL A 49 -12.07 0.20 8.23
CA VAL A 49 -10.72 0.06 7.68
C VAL A 49 -10.83 -0.16 6.18
N VAL A 50 -10.04 0.58 5.40
CA VAL A 50 -9.88 0.40 3.96
C VAL A 50 -8.42 0.14 3.67
N TYR A 51 -8.10 -1.08 3.20
CA TYR A 51 -6.76 -1.43 2.72
C TYR A 51 -6.73 -1.37 1.20
N THR A 52 -5.87 -0.51 0.67
CA THR A 52 -5.76 -0.28 -0.77
C THR A 52 -4.43 -0.80 -1.31
N ILE A 53 -4.45 -1.26 -2.56
CA ILE A 53 -3.25 -1.76 -3.23
C ILE A 53 -2.23 -0.65 -3.48
N ASN A 54 -2.71 0.59 -3.67
CA ASN A 54 -1.86 1.75 -3.91
C ASN A 54 -2.48 3.09 -3.52
N GLU A 55 -1.65 4.13 -3.43
CA GLU A 55 -2.04 5.48 -2.99
C GLU A 55 -3.10 6.15 -3.91
N PRO A 56 -3.03 6.00 -5.25
CA PRO A 56 -4.11 6.45 -6.14
C PRO A 56 -5.47 5.83 -5.83
N ALA A 57 -5.53 4.53 -5.56
CA ALA A 57 -6.78 3.87 -5.17
C ALA A 57 -7.27 4.37 -3.80
N ALA A 58 -6.36 4.66 -2.87
CA ALA A 58 -6.68 5.27 -1.58
C ALA A 58 -7.34 6.64 -1.73
N GLU A 59 -6.82 7.49 -2.62
CA GLU A 59 -7.41 8.79 -2.93
C GLU A 59 -8.84 8.64 -3.46
N GLY A 60 -9.06 7.72 -4.42
CA GLY A 60 -10.39 7.40 -4.93
C GLY A 60 -11.37 6.95 -3.82
N ALA A 61 -10.92 6.02 -2.98
CA ALA A 61 -11.72 5.53 -1.86
C ALA A 61 -12.07 6.64 -0.86
N TYR A 62 -11.12 7.54 -0.57
CA TYR A 62 -11.37 8.70 0.28
C TYR A 62 -12.43 9.63 -0.32
N GLN A 63 -12.41 9.86 -1.64
CA GLN A 63 -13.45 10.68 -2.29
C GLN A 63 -14.84 10.04 -2.16
N ALA A 64 -14.96 8.72 -2.27
CA ALA A 64 -16.24 8.02 -2.07
C ALA A 64 -16.74 8.16 -0.62
N LEU A 65 -15.85 7.97 0.37
CA LEU A 65 -16.17 8.17 1.78
C LEU A 65 -16.62 9.61 2.05
N LYS A 66 -15.90 10.60 1.51
CA LYS A 66 -16.24 12.02 1.64
C LYS A 66 -17.57 12.36 0.97
N ALA A 67 -17.85 11.82 -0.20
CA ALA A 67 -19.14 12.00 -0.89
C ALA A 67 -20.31 11.42 -0.08
N ALA A 68 -20.06 10.35 0.70
CA ALA A 68 -21.01 9.76 1.62
C ALA A 68 -21.07 10.43 3.01
N GLY A 69 -20.28 11.47 3.27
CA GLY A 69 -20.18 12.14 4.58
C GLY A 69 -19.52 11.26 5.66
N LYS A 70 -18.61 10.37 5.26
CA LYS A 70 -17.96 9.34 6.06
C LYS A 70 -16.42 9.43 6.03
N GLU A 71 -15.86 10.57 5.63
CA GLU A 71 -14.39 10.77 5.49
C GLU A 71 -13.60 10.53 6.78
N GLY A 72 -14.23 10.64 7.95
CA GLY A 72 -13.61 10.35 9.26
C GLY A 72 -13.94 8.97 9.84
N GLN A 73 -14.75 8.15 9.15
CA GLN A 73 -15.24 6.87 9.67
C GLN A 73 -14.20 5.75 9.56
N ALA A 74 -13.47 5.70 8.45
CA ALA A 74 -12.59 4.58 8.13
C ALA A 74 -11.12 4.99 8.14
N LEU A 75 -10.27 4.13 8.72
CA LEU A 75 -8.83 4.21 8.56
C LEU A 75 -8.44 3.70 7.17
N ILE A 76 -7.92 4.59 6.33
CA ILE A 76 -7.38 4.20 5.03
C ILE A 76 -5.88 3.92 5.18
N VAL A 77 -5.44 2.73 4.76
CA VAL A 77 -4.02 2.35 4.69
C VAL A 77 -3.67 1.89 3.28
N SER A 78 -2.44 2.17 2.87
CA SER A 78 -2.01 2.00 1.48
C SER A 78 -0.56 1.54 1.34
N VAL A 79 -0.11 1.42 0.10
CA VAL A 79 1.24 1.01 -0.30
C VAL A 79 1.67 1.93 -1.45
N ASP A 80 2.94 2.34 -1.50
CA ASP A 80 3.66 2.91 -2.67
C ASP A 80 4.78 3.82 -2.17
N GLY A 81 4.41 4.93 -1.53
CA GLY A 81 5.31 5.96 -1.01
C GLY A 81 5.78 6.98 -2.03
N GLY A 82 4.95 7.28 -3.03
CA GLY A 82 5.16 8.43 -3.90
C GLY A 82 4.97 9.74 -3.14
N CYS A 83 5.58 10.84 -3.58
CA CYS A 83 5.47 12.11 -2.86
C CYS A 83 4.02 12.61 -2.72
N PRO A 84 3.12 12.43 -3.72
CA PRO A 84 1.69 12.72 -3.54
C PRO A 84 1.05 11.89 -2.43
N GLY A 85 1.36 10.61 -2.32
CA GLY A 85 0.80 9.74 -1.29
C GLY A 85 1.33 10.02 0.12
N VAL A 86 2.61 10.35 0.26
CA VAL A 86 3.16 10.87 1.53
C VAL A 86 2.48 12.18 1.92
N ALA A 87 2.18 13.06 0.96
CA ALA A 87 1.39 14.26 1.22
C ALA A 87 -0.06 13.93 1.64
N SER A 88 -0.68 12.90 1.08
CA SER A 88 -1.98 12.37 1.52
C SER A 88 -1.94 11.78 2.93
N VAL A 89 -0.81 11.20 3.36
CA VAL A 89 -0.63 10.82 4.77
C VAL A 89 -0.59 12.05 5.67
N LYS A 90 0.21 13.05 5.27
CA LYS A 90 0.36 14.30 6.03
C LYS A 90 -0.95 15.08 6.18
N SER A 91 -1.80 15.05 5.16
CA SER A 91 -3.12 15.70 5.18
C SER A 91 -4.20 14.89 5.91
N GLY A 92 -3.91 13.65 6.29
CA GLY A 92 -4.84 12.76 6.99
C GLY A 92 -5.83 12.03 6.08
N VAL A 93 -5.67 12.13 4.75
CA VAL A 93 -6.43 11.33 3.77
C VAL A 93 -6.08 9.85 3.89
N ILE A 94 -4.78 9.56 4.06
CA ILE A 94 -4.26 8.21 4.31
C ILE A 94 -3.73 8.17 5.74
N GLY A 95 -4.06 7.13 6.51
CA GLY A 95 -3.56 6.95 7.86
C GLY A 95 -2.11 6.45 7.92
N ALA A 96 -1.75 5.56 7.00
CA ALA A 96 -0.37 5.11 6.81
C ALA A 96 -0.15 4.54 5.39
N THR A 97 1.05 4.70 4.84
CA THR A 97 1.45 4.09 3.57
C THR A 97 2.75 3.30 3.73
N SER A 98 2.81 2.09 3.18
CA SER A 98 4.06 1.33 3.09
C SER A 98 4.89 1.83 1.91
N GLN A 99 5.88 2.68 2.20
CA GLN A 99 6.75 3.25 1.18
C GLN A 99 7.73 2.20 0.62
N GLN A 100 7.78 2.13 -0.70
CA GLN A 100 8.66 1.29 -1.51
C GLN A 100 9.68 2.17 -2.26
N TYR A 101 10.73 1.54 -2.79
CA TYR A 101 11.87 2.23 -3.41
C TYR A 101 12.09 1.81 -4.87
N PRO A 102 11.20 2.18 -5.82
CA PRO A 102 11.27 1.73 -7.21
C PRO A 102 12.55 2.15 -7.94
N LEU A 103 13.11 3.32 -7.63
CA LEU A 103 14.39 3.74 -8.21
C LEU A 103 15.56 2.87 -7.73
N LEU A 104 15.54 2.43 -6.48
CA LEU A 104 16.52 1.48 -5.94
C LEU A 104 16.34 0.10 -6.57
N MET A 105 15.08 -0.36 -6.70
CA MET A 105 14.75 -1.61 -7.41
C MET A 105 15.29 -1.60 -8.84
N ALA A 106 15.07 -0.51 -9.59
CA ALA A 106 15.57 -0.35 -10.95
C ALA A 106 17.11 -0.35 -10.99
N SER A 107 17.78 0.42 -10.12
CA SER A 107 19.24 0.46 -10.03
C SER A 107 19.83 -0.93 -9.76
N LYS A 108 19.28 -1.66 -8.79
CA LYS A 108 19.71 -3.02 -8.44
C LYS A 108 19.45 -4.02 -9.57
N GLY A 109 18.34 -3.86 -10.31
CA GLY A 109 18.06 -4.66 -11.50
C GLY A 109 19.11 -4.47 -12.58
N ILE A 110 19.52 -3.23 -12.86
CA ILE A 110 20.58 -2.93 -13.84
C ILE A 110 21.93 -3.47 -13.37
N GLU A 111 22.29 -3.30 -12.10
CA GLU A 111 23.51 -3.90 -11.52
C GLU A 111 23.56 -5.43 -11.73
N ALA A 112 22.44 -6.12 -11.51
CA ALA A 112 22.34 -7.56 -11.71
C ALA A 112 22.51 -7.97 -13.19
N ILE A 113 21.92 -7.21 -14.12
CA ILE A 113 22.08 -7.45 -15.57
C ILE A 113 23.55 -7.29 -15.98
N VAL A 114 24.22 -6.25 -15.48
CA VAL A 114 25.64 -5.99 -15.78
C VAL A 114 26.53 -7.10 -15.23
N ALA A 115 26.29 -7.57 -14.00
CA ALA A 115 27.04 -8.68 -13.41
C ALA A 115 26.87 -9.96 -14.25
N TYR A 116 25.63 -10.30 -14.60
CA TYR A 116 25.36 -11.46 -15.44
C TYR A 116 26.03 -11.37 -16.82
N ALA A 117 25.99 -10.19 -17.47
CA ALA A 117 26.63 -9.99 -18.77
C ALA A 117 28.16 -10.09 -18.71
N LYS A 118 28.76 -9.73 -17.57
CA LYS A 118 30.23 -9.73 -17.37
C LYS A 118 30.79 -11.12 -17.11
N ASP A 119 30.17 -11.88 -16.21
CA ASP A 119 30.73 -13.15 -15.71
C ASP A 119 29.69 -14.23 -15.42
N GLY A 120 28.42 -14.03 -15.79
CA GLY A 120 27.35 -15.00 -15.58
C GLY A 120 26.80 -15.04 -14.15
N THR A 121 27.24 -14.15 -13.26
CA THR A 121 26.70 -14.05 -11.88
C THR A 121 25.21 -13.74 -11.92
N LYS A 122 24.40 -14.56 -11.24
CA LYS A 122 22.94 -14.37 -11.10
C LYS A 122 22.62 -13.66 -9.78
N PRO A 123 21.56 -12.83 -9.73
CA PRO A 123 21.12 -12.23 -8.47
C PRO A 123 20.66 -13.31 -7.49
N THR A 124 20.93 -13.10 -6.21
CA THR A 124 20.44 -13.94 -5.11
C THR A 124 19.26 -13.27 -4.44
N VAL A 125 18.25 -14.06 -4.05
CA VAL A 125 17.14 -13.55 -3.22
C VAL A 125 17.63 -13.21 -1.81
N THR A 126 16.88 -12.38 -1.09
CA THR A 126 17.14 -12.11 0.32
C THR A 126 16.87 -13.38 1.13
N GLU A 127 17.70 -13.64 2.16
CA GLU A 127 17.57 -14.83 3.00
C GLU A 127 16.14 -14.98 3.54
N GLY A 128 15.57 -16.18 3.39
CA GLY A 128 14.21 -16.51 3.82
C GLY A 128 13.09 -15.99 2.90
N LEU A 129 13.42 -15.31 1.78
CA LEU A 129 12.45 -14.76 0.84
C LEU A 129 12.60 -15.34 -0.57
N SER A 130 11.52 -15.27 -1.35
CA SER A 130 11.50 -15.67 -2.77
C SER A 130 11.89 -14.54 -3.73
N PHE A 131 12.22 -13.36 -3.20
CA PHE A 131 12.53 -12.15 -3.95
C PHE A 131 13.71 -11.39 -3.32
N TYR A 132 14.27 -10.43 -4.07
CA TYR A 132 15.26 -9.50 -3.55
C TYR A 132 14.55 -8.35 -2.83
N ASN A 133 14.75 -8.22 -1.52
CA ASN A 133 14.09 -7.22 -0.71
C ASN A 133 14.88 -5.89 -0.73
N THR A 134 14.30 -4.85 -1.32
CA THR A 134 14.86 -3.49 -1.31
C THR A 134 14.49 -2.66 -0.07
N GLY A 135 13.80 -3.28 0.89
CA GLY A 135 13.29 -2.62 2.08
C GLY A 135 11.98 -1.90 1.84
N VAL A 136 11.31 -1.61 2.94
CA VAL A 136 10.08 -0.81 3.03
C VAL A 136 10.14 0.03 4.30
N ASN A 137 9.49 1.18 4.31
CA ASN A 137 9.22 1.94 5.53
C ASN A 137 7.74 2.24 5.64
N LEU A 138 7.14 1.99 6.80
CA LEU A 138 5.78 2.47 7.07
C LEU A 138 5.85 3.97 7.36
N VAL A 139 5.16 4.78 6.57
CA VAL A 139 5.07 6.23 6.77
C VAL A 139 3.75 6.55 7.46
N THR A 140 3.81 7.17 8.63
CA THR A 140 2.65 7.69 9.37
C THR A 140 3.05 8.75 10.39
N ASP A 141 2.22 9.77 10.56
CA ASP A 141 2.37 10.76 11.65
C ASP A 141 1.65 10.32 12.95
N LYS A 142 1.01 9.14 12.94
CA LYS A 142 0.30 8.54 14.07
C LYS A 142 0.88 7.14 14.37
N PRO A 143 2.11 7.05 14.91
CA PRO A 143 2.77 5.76 15.13
C PRO A 143 1.97 4.88 16.09
N ALA A 144 1.88 3.59 15.76
CA ALA A 144 1.31 2.58 16.64
C ALA A 144 2.41 1.94 17.50
N GLU A 145 2.11 1.64 18.75
CA GLU A 145 3.05 0.98 19.66
C GLU A 145 3.53 -0.35 19.07
N GLY A 146 4.85 -0.58 19.08
CA GLY A 146 5.45 -1.81 18.58
C GLY A 146 5.52 -1.93 17.04
N VAL A 147 5.08 -0.92 16.29
CA VAL A 147 5.16 -0.90 14.82
C VAL A 147 6.22 0.13 14.39
N PRO A 148 7.38 -0.31 13.85
CA PRO A 148 8.37 0.62 13.33
C PRO A 148 7.81 1.47 12.19
N SER A 149 7.93 2.79 12.31
CA SER A 149 7.47 3.74 11.30
C SER A 149 8.36 4.97 11.24
N ILE A 150 8.29 5.68 10.10
CA ILE A 150 8.86 7.01 9.91
C ILE A 150 7.73 8.04 9.77
N ASP A 151 8.00 9.30 10.11
CA ASP A 151 7.04 10.39 9.94
C ASP A 151 7.00 10.87 8.47
N THR A 152 6.04 11.74 8.16
CA THR A 152 5.90 12.29 6.80
C THR A 152 7.06 13.21 6.41
N THR A 153 7.78 13.80 7.39
CA THR A 153 9.01 14.55 7.11
C THR A 153 10.04 13.63 6.47
N LYS A 154 10.36 12.52 7.14
CA LYS A 154 11.32 11.55 6.62
C LYS A 154 10.79 10.83 5.39
N GLY A 155 9.50 10.52 5.36
CA GLY A 155 8.84 9.93 4.20
C GLY A 155 8.98 10.80 2.95
N THR A 156 8.91 12.13 3.09
CA THR A 156 9.08 13.09 1.99
C THR A 156 10.52 13.14 1.50
N GLU A 157 11.51 12.97 2.37
CA GLU A 157 12.92 12.90 1.92
C GLU A 157 13.21 11.65 1.07
N LEU A 158 12.43 10.59 1.28
CA LEU A 158 12.64 9.27 0.68
C LEU A 158 11.63 8.94 -0.43
N CYS A 159 10.62 9.79 -0.64
CA CYS A 159 9.58 9.55 -1.63
C CYS A 159 10.11 9.65 -3.05
N TRP A 160 9.37 9.04 -3.96
CA TRP A 160 9.62 9.11 -5.40
C TRP A 160 8.49 9.88 -6.08
N GLY A 161 8.79 10.50 -7.23
CA GLY A 161 7.80 11.26 -8.01
C GLY A 161 7.57 12.66 -7.48
#